data_AF-A0A2S9H3X2-F1
#
_entry.id   AF-A0A2S9H3X2-F1
#
_cell.length_a   1.000
_cell.length_b   1.000
_cell.length_c   1.000
_cell.angle_alpha   90.00
_cell.angle_beta   90.00
_cell.angle_gamma   90.00
#
_symmetry.space_group_name_H-M   'P 1'
#
loop_
_entity.id
_entity.type
_entity.pdbx_description
1 polymer ?
#
loop_
_entity_poly.entity_id
_entity_poly.type
_entity_poly.pdbx_seq_one_letter_code
_entity_poly.pdbx_strand_id
1 'polypeptide(L)'
;MRKLILLATLLISQITIAHAEFSIPGYELVHTVPVETALATPDLREPLQVWSEMFDSAKTEIVLGQFYVASKPGAAFENVINRLAAAGARGVKIRFLMEEKGKSLSDTGTIERLKQIPHLEFRFLDYSKLTGNGIIHAKYMVVDGDTAYVGSQNFDWRSFEHIHETGLRITDHDVVAQIHAIFEQDWQAQELIAQGKKVAALNQHSVAAHDQSAAFLIASPNAYNPDGIGDSEAEIVKLLAEAKSEVRIQLLDYAPLSYGPNHTRPYYAVIDNAIRAALTRGVKVKLMVSNWNTEKPAIHYLKSLSLLPGMEIKIVTLPKAASGFIPFARVIHSKTMSIDGQIAWIGTSNWSGGYLDNSRNMEIVLRNQAMAKRIADLHQQTWDSSYAQAIDMMKDYPKPVKGQE
;
A
#
# COMPACT_ATOMS: atom_id res chain seq x y z
N MET A 1 39.87 -58.21 15.41
CA MET A 1 40.71 -57.04 15.08
C MET A 1 39.85 -55.95 14.46
N ARG A 2 39.96 -54.75 15.04
CA ARG A 2 39.52 -53.39 14.68
C ARG A 2 38.57 -53.15 13.49
N LYS A 3 37.48 -52.46 13.86
CA LYS A 3 36.52 -51.66 13.07
C LYS A 3 37.23 -50.63 12.18
N LEU A 4 36.75 -50.44 10.95
CA LEU A 4 36.85 -49.18 10.22
C LEU A 4 35.43 -48.62 10.02
N ILE A 5 35.15 -47.51 10.70
CA ILE A 5 33.96 -46.70 10.51
C ILE A 5 34.32 -45.67 9.44
N LEU A 6 33.62 -45.70 8.31
CA LEU A 6 33.72 -44.67 7.28
C LEU A 6 32.83 -43.49 7.71
N LEU A 7 33.44 -42.40 8.18
CA LEU A 7 32.74 -41.15 8.46
C LEU A 7 32.60 -40.38 7.14
N ALA A 8 31.42 -40.41 6.53
CA ALA A 8 31.07 -39.48 5.46
C ALA A 8 30.64 -38.15 6.11
N THR A 9 31.52 -37.15 6.05
CA THR A 9 31.19 -35.78 6.46
C THR A 9 30.43 -35.11 5.33
N LEU A 10 29.11 -35.00 5.48
CA LEU A 10 28.26 -34.20 4.60
C LEU A 10 28.48 -32.72 4.96
N LEU A 11 29.24 -31.98 4.15
CA LEU A 11 29.25 -30.52 4.23
C LEU A 11 27.93 -30.01 3.65
N ILE A 12 26.96 -29.72 4.51
CA ILE A 12 25.82 -28.89 4.14
C ILE A 12 26.30 -27.44 4.27
N SER A 13 26.68 -26.83 3.15
CA SER A 13 26.84 -25.38 3.07
C SER A 13 25.45 -24.75 3.08
N GLN A 14 24.93 -24.43 4.27
CA GLN A 14 23.88 -23.42 4.39
C GLN A 14 24.52 -22.07 4.12
N ILE A 15 24.49 -21.64 2.85
CA ILE A 15 24.68 -20.24 2.52
C ILE A 15 23.35 -19.57 2.87
N THR A 16 23.20 -19.17 4.13
CA THR A 16 22.27 -18.10 4.48
C THR A 16 22.83 -16.83 3.86
N ILE A 17 22.39 -16.51 2.64
CA ILE A 17 22.56 -15.15 2.12
C ILE A 17 21.68 -14.30 3.03
N ALA A 18 22.28 -13.68 4.05
CA ALA A 18 21.64 -12.60 4.77
C ALA A 18 21.35 -11.51 3.74
N HIS A 19 20.12 -11.45 3.25
CA HIS A 19 19.68 -10.34 2.41
C HIS A 19 19.85 -9.06 3.21
N ALA A 20 20.51 -8.07 2.60
CA ALA A 20 20.74 -6.80 3.26
C ALA A 20 19.38 -6.16 3.55
N GLU A 21 19.18 -5.69 4.79
CA GLU A 21 17.96 -5.01 5.22
C GLU A 21 18.20 -3.50 5.14
N PHE A 22 17.84 -2.88 4.01
CA PHE A 22 17.73 -1.42 4.03
C PHE A 22 16.61 -1.03 5.00
N SER A 23 17.03 -0.37 6.08
CA SER A 23 16.17 0.16 7.10
C SER A 23 16.74 1.49 7.60
N ILE A 24 15.87 2.29 8.19
CA ILE A 24 16.24 3.41 9.05
C ILE A 24 15.67 3.13 10.45
N PRO A 25 16.08 3.85 11.51
CA PRO A 25 15.55 3.63 12.85
C PRO A 25 14.00 3.66 12.84
N GLY A 26 13.37 2.57 13.28
CA GLY A 26 11.92 2.45 13.35
C GLY A 26 11.23 1.96 12.07
N TYR A 27 11.89 1.95 10.90
CA TYR A 27 11.25 1.71 9.60
C TYR A 27 12.09 0.84 8.66
N GLU A 28 11.55 -0.30 8.27
CA GLU A 28 12.12 -1.22 7.28
C GLU A 28 11.30 -1.14 5.98
N LEU A 29 11.96 -0.88 4.86
CA LEU A 29 11.31 -0.82 3.54
C LEU A 29 11.21 -2.22 2.93
N VAL A 30 10.00 -2.59 2.53
CA VAL A 30 9.66 -3.90 1.99
C VAL A 30 9.15 -3.72 0.57
N HIS A 31 9.58 -4.58 -0.35
CA HIS A 31 9.24 -4.47 -1.76
C HIS A 31 8.87 -5.83 -2.34
N THR A 32 7.77 -5.88 -3.08
CA THR A 32 7.46 -7.00 -3.96
C THR A 32 8.04 -6.68 -5.34
N VAL A 33 9.05 -7.45 -5.76
CA VAL A 33 9.51 -7.43 -7.15
C VAL A 33 8.68 -8.43 -7.96
N PRO A 34 7.95 -8.01 -9.02
CA PRO A 34 7.24 -8.96 -9.85
C PRO A 34 8.21 -9.94 -10.50
N VAL A 35 7.93 -11.24 -10.34
CA VAL A 35 8.72 -12.31 -10.96
C VAL A 35 8.84 -12.11 -12.47
N GLU A 36 9.93 -12.60 -13.07
CA GLU A 36 10.15 -12.52 -14.52
C GLU A 36 10.25 -11.09 -15.06
N THR A 37 10.57 -10.13 -14.20
CA THR A 37 10.98 -8.78 -14.61
C THR A 37 12.49 -8.60 -14.43
N ALA A 38 13.05 -7.59 -15.08
CA ALA A 38 14.45 -7.19 -14.92
C ALA A 38 14.67 -6.25 -13.71
N LEU A 39 13.62 -5.98 -12.92
CA LEU A 39 13.72 -5.16 -11.72
C LEU A 39 14.37 -5.97 -10.60
N ALA A 40 15.12 -5.32 -9.73
CA ALA A 40 15.74 -5.98 -8.57
C ALA A 40 15.89 -5.03 -7.40
N THR A 41 15.82 -5.57 -6.19
CA THR A 41 16.04 -4.84 -4.93
C THR A 41 16.72 -5.76 -3.93
N PRO A 42 18.00 -6.14 -4.17
CA PRO A 42 18.69 -7.14 -3.34
C PRO A 42 18.93 -6.69 -1.89
N ASP A 43 18.72 -5.42 -1.61
CA ASP A 43 18.80 -4.76 -0.30
C ASP A 43 17.43 -4.55 0.37
N LEU A 44 16.34 -5.04 -0.24
CA LEU A 44 15.00 -4.98 0.34
C LEU A 44 14.46 -6.39 0.54
N ARG A 45 13.81 -6.60 1.67
CA ARG A 45 13.15 -7.87 1.96
C ARG A 45 11.81 -7.96 1.24
N GLU A 46 11.45 -9.19 0.88
CA GLU A 46 10.15 -9.52 0.30
C GLU A 46 9.08 -9.60 1.41
N PRO A 47 7.83 -9.18 1.13
CA PRO A 47 6.77 -9.17 2.14
C PRO A 47 6.42 -10.57 2.65
N LEU A 48 6.65 -11.61 1.85
CA LEU A 48 6.44 -13.00 2.26
C LEU A 48 7.24 -13.32 3.53
N GLN A 49 8.51 -12.90 3.57
CA GLN A 49 9.39 -13.13 4.70
C GLN A 49 8.98 -12.27 5.89
N VAL A 50 8.75 -10.97 5.66
CA VAL A 50 8.43 -10.00 6.71
C VAL A 50 7.11 -10.35 7.43
N TRP A 51 6.04 -10.61 6.68
CA TRP A 51 4.74 -10.94 7.26
C TRP A 51 4.78 -12.28 8.00
N SER A 52 5.53 -13.25 7.45
CA SER A 52 5.76 -14.53 8.11
C SER A 52 6.41 -14.38 9.48
N GLU A 53 7.49 -13.60 9.57
CA GLU A 53 8.20 -13.36 10.82
C GLU A 53 7.35 -12.56 11.82
N MET A 54 6.57 -11.58 11.36
CA MET A 54 5.63 -10.85 12.20
C MET A 54 4.61 -11.81 12.85
N PHE A 55 3.98 -12.69 12.06
CA PHE A 55 3.04 -13.67 12.60
C PHE A 55 3.68 -14.74 13.48
N ASP A 56 4.91 -15.17 13.17
CA ASP A 56 5.65 -16.10 14.04
C ASP A 56 6.02 -15.46 15.38
N SER A 57 6.36 -14.17 15.37
CA SER A 57 6.77 -13.42 16.55
C SER A 57 5.61 -13.12 17.51
N ALA A 58 4.38 -12.99 16.99
CA ALA A 58 3.19 -12.62 17.75
C ALA A 58 2.96 -13.46 19.01
N LYS A 59 2.61 -12.79 20.11
CA LYS A 59 2.44 -13.35 21.46
C LYS A 59 1.05 -13.08 22.05
N THR A 60 0.46 -11.92 21.80
CA THR A 60 -0.77 -11.46 22.46
C THR A 60 -1.88 -11.20 21.45
N GLU A 61 -1.62 -10.39 20.43
CA GLU A 61 -2.66 -9.97 19.50
C GLU A 61 -2.12 -9.67 18.10
N ILE A 62 -2.92 -9.97 17.08
CA ILE A 62 -2.73 -9.49 15.71
C ILE A 62 -4.04 -8.82 15.27
N VAL A 63 -3.95 -7.59 14.80
CA VAL A 63 -5.08 -6.91 14.14
C VAL A 63 -4.75 -6.66 12.68
N LEU A 64 -5.72 -6.82 11.78
CA LEU A 64 -5.54 -6.61 10.34
C LEU A 64 -6.70 -5.81 9.76
N GLY A 65 -6.38 -4.75 9.00
CA GLY A 65 -7.33 -4.04 8.15
C GLY A 65 -7.01 -4.30 6.68
N GLN A 66 -7.96 -4.86 5.93
CA GLN A 66 -7.73 -5.30 4.55
C GLN A 66 -8.89 -4.90 3.62
N PHE A 67 -8.55 -4.60 2.36
CA PHE A 67 -9.56 -4.31 1.35
C PHE A 67 -10.25 -5.59 0.84
N TYR A 68 -9.49 -6.63 0.50
CA TYR A 68 -9.99 -7.93 0.06
C TYR A 68 -8.95 -9.03 0.35
N VAL A 69 -9.35 -10.29 0.19
CA VAL A 69 -8.47 -11.46 0.38
C VAL A 69 -8.52 -12.40 -0.81
N ALA A 70 -7.38 -12.90 -1.27
CA ALA A 70 -7.33 -13.91 -2.33
C ALA A 70 -6.13 -14.85 -2.18
N SER A 71 -6.38 -16.15 -2.08
CA SER A 71 -5.32 -17.15 -2.12
C SER A 71 -5.37 -17.98 -3.41
N LYS A 72 -4.28 -18.69 -3.69
CA LYS A 72 -4.19 -19.64 -4.78
C LYS A 72 -3.43 -20.87 -4.29
N PRO A 73 -4.00 -22.08 -4.39
CA PRO A 73 -3.31 -23.29 -3.99
C PRO A 73 -1.92 -23.40 -4.65
N GLY A 74 -0.90 -23.67 -3.84
CA GLY A 74 0.49 -23.80 -4.29
C GLY A 74 1.26 -22.47 -4.44
N ALA A 75 0.61 -21.31 -4.32
CA ALA A 75 1.31 -20.03 -4.29
C ALA A 75 2.06 -19.84 -2.97
N ALA A 76 3.16 -19.08 -2.99
CA ALA A 76 3.98 -18.86 -1.79
C ALA A 76 3.19 -18.22 -0.63
N PHE A 77 2.19 -17.39 -0.96
CA PHE A 77 1.32 -16.70 -0.01
C PHE A 77 0.52 -17.64 0.91
N GLU A 78 0.31 -18.90 0.52
CA GLU A 78 -0.27 -19.92 1.39
C GLU A 78 0.48 -20.08 2.72
N ASN A 79 1.81 -19.90 2.70
CA ASN A 79 2.63 -19.95 3.89
C ASN A 79 2.32 -18.81 4.86
N VAL A 80 1.95 -17.62 4.37
CA VAL A 80 1.56 -16.48 5.20
C VAL A 80 0.25 -16.78 5.93
N ILE A 81 -0.73 -17.36 5.23
CA ILE A 81 -1.99 -17.81 5.84
C ILE A 81 -1.74 -18.89 6.89
N ASN A 82 -0.88 -19.86 6.59
CA ASN A 82 -0.54 -20.93 7.54
C ASN A 82 0.16 -20.41 8.79
N ARG A 83 0.99 -19.37 8.68
CA ARG A 83 1.64 -18.73 9.83
C ARG A 83 0.67 -17.91 10.68
N LEU A 84 -0.27 -17.21 10.04
CA LEU A 84 -1.38 -16.57 10.77
C LEU A 84 -2.22 -17.63 11.51
N ALA A 85 -2.52 -18.75 10.86
CA ALA A 85 -3.24 -19.86 11.47
C ALA A 85 -2.47 -20.47 12.66
N ALA A 86 -1.15 -20.61 12.52
CA ALA A 86 -0.28 -21.07 13.59
C ALA A 86 -0.24 -20.08 14.77
N ALA A 87 -0.28 -18.76 14.52
CA ALA A 87 -0.41 -17.77 15.58
C ALA A 87 -1.70 -17.95 16.37
N GLY A 88 -2.83 -18.11 15.66
CA GLY A 88 -4.10 -18.45 16.27
C GLY A 88 -4.01 -19.73 17.11
N ALA A 89 -3.42 -20.80 16.57
CA ALA A 89 -3.24 -22.06 17.30
C ALA A 89 -2.33 -21.95 18.55
N ARG A 90 -1.45 -20.95 18.62
CA ARG A 90 -0.66 -20.62 19.82
C ARG A 90 -1.46 -19.84 20.88
N GLY A 91 -2.70 -19.47 20.59
CA GLY A 91 -3.56 -18.69 21.48
C GLY A 91 -3.48 -17.18 21.28
N VAL A 92 -2.77 -16.70 20.24
CA VAL A 92 -2.74 -15.28 19.88
C VAL A 92 -4.14 -14.85 19.44
N LYS A 93 -4.67 -13.76 20.02
CA LYS A 93 -5.96 -13.20 19.60
C LYS A 93 -5.80 -12.56 18.23
N ILE A 94 -6.67 -12.87 17.28
CA ILE A 94 -6.60 -12.27 15.94
C ILE A 94 -7.91 -11.54 15.66
N ARG A 95 -7.83 -10.28 15.23
CA ARG A 95 -8.99 -9.51 14.77
C ARG A 95 -8.76 -9.09 13.33
N PHE A 96 -9.62 -9.57 12.44
CA PHE A 96 -9.52 -9.32 11.01
C PHE A 96 -10.72 -8.48 10.56
N LEU A 97 -10.47 -7.24 10.13
CA LEU A 97 -11.47 -6.34 9.60
C LEU A 97 -11.29 -6.22 8.08
N MET A 98 -12.36 -6.50 7.33
CA MET A 98 -12.36 -6.41 5.88
C MET A 98 -13.46 -5.49 5.36
N GLU A 99 -13.19 -4.76 4.28
CA GLU A 99 -14.21 -4.01 3.56
C GLU A 99 -15.33 -4.93 3.03
N GLU A 100 -16.59 -4.57 3.28
CA GLU A 100 -17.77 -5.30 2.80
C GLU A 100 -17.80 -5.38 1.27
N LYS A 101 -17.55 -4.27 0.56
CA LYS A 101 -17.49 -4.26 -0.92
C LYS A 101 -16.35 -5.13 -1.47
N GLY A 102 -15.31 -5.36 -0.66
CA GLY A 102 -14.18 -6.23 -0.96
C GLY A 102 -14.55 -7.71 -1.12
N LYS A 103 -15.71 -8.14 -0.63
CA LYS A 103 -16.22 -9.51 -0.83
C LYS A 103 -16.28 -9.90 -2.30
N SER A 104 -16.71 -8.97 -3.16
CA SER A 104 -16.83 -9.21 -4.61
C SER A 104 -15.49 -9.40 -5.33
N LEU A 105 -14.39 -8.95 -4.70
CA LEU A 105 -13.02 -9.08 -5.21
C LEU A 105 -12.26 -10.24 -4.55
N SER A 106 -12.85 -10.84 -3.52
CA SER A 106 -12.21 -11.87 -2.71
C SER A 106 -12.50 -13.27 -3.23
N ASP A 107 -11.59 -14.19 -2.92
CA ASP A 107 -11.89 -15.62 -3.04
C ASP A 107 -12.68 -16.09 -1.80
N THR A 108 -13.90 -16.59 -2.03
CA THR A 108 -14.79 -17.05 -0.95
C THR A 108 -14.16 -18.17 -0.11
N GLY A 109 -13.41 -19.08 -0.74
CA GLY A 109 -12.72 -20.16 -0.01
C GLY A 109 -11.68 -19.63 0.96
N THR A 110 -10.96 -18.57 0.56
CA THR A 110 -9.98 -17.87 1.38
C THR A 110 -10.63 -17.20 2.58
N ILE A 111 -11.76 -16.50 2.38
CA ILE A 111 -12.54 -15.90 3.48
C ILE A 111 -12.94 -16.99 4.49
N GLU A 112 -13.54 -18.08 4.02
CA GLU A 112 -14.02 -19.14 4.90
C GLU A 112 -12.87 -19.80 5.65
N ARG A 113 -11.72 -20.04 4.99
CA ARG A 113 -10.53 -20.57 5.66
C ARG A 113 -10.00 -19.62 6.74
N LEU A 114 -9.96 -18.31 6.49
CA LEU A 114 -9.53 -17.33 7.51
C LEU A 114 -10.45 -17.37 8.73
N LYS A 115 -11.77 -17.45 8.55
CA LYS A 115 -12.74 -17.56 9.66
C LYS A 115 -12.58 -18.82 10.50
N GLN A 116 -11.95 -19.87 9.97
CA GLN A 116 -11.67 -21.11 10.72
C GLN A 116 -10.35 -21.06 11.51
N ILE A 117 -9.56 -19.98 11.41
CA ILE A 117 -8.34 -19.84 12.22
C ILE A 117 -8.74 -19.75 13.70
N PRO A 118 -8.15 -20.57 14.59
CA PRO A 118 -8.41 -20.49 16.03
C PRO A 118 -8.13 -19.09 16.57
N HIS A 119 -8.97 -18.60 17.49
CA HIS A 119 -8.84 -17.27 18.10
C HIS A 119 -8.95 -16.08 17.14
N LEU A 120 -9.34 -16.30 15.88
CA LEU A 120 -9.61 -15.25 14.92
C LEU A 120 -11.08 -14.82 14.96
N GLU A 121 -11.31 -13.53 15.19
CA GLU A 121 -12.59 -12.87 14.94
C GLU A 121 -12.54 -12.12 13.61
N PHE A 122 -13.42 -12.49 12.68
CA PHE A 122 -13.51 -11.87 11.37
C PHE A 122 -14.74 -10.97 11.28
N ARG A 123 -14.56 -9.71 10.90
CA ARG A 123 -15.64 -8.74 10.71
C ARG A 123 -15.58 -8.13 9.33
N PHE A 124 -16.76 -7.82 8.79
CA PHE A 124 -16.88 -6.96 7.63
C PHE A 124 -17.39 -5.59 8.05
N LEU A 125 -16.79 -4.54 7.48
CA LEU A 125 -17.25 -3.17 7.61
C LEU A 125 -17.60 -2.61 6.23
N ASP A 126 -18.86 -2.21 6.07
CA ASP A 126 -19.27 -1.35 4.95
C ASP A 126 -18.91 0.09 5.30
N TYR A 127 -17.72 0.51 4.88
CA TYR A 127 -17.20 1.83 5.25
C TYR A 127 -18.04 2.97 4.64
N SER A 128 -18.80 2.69 3.58
CA SER A 128 -19.71 3.68 3.01
C SER A 128 -20.88 4.05 3.92
N LYS A 129 -21.13 3.29 4.99
CA LYS A 129 -22.08 3.70 6.05
C LYS A 129 -21.52 4.81 6.96
N LEU A 130 -20.21 5.03 6.95
CA LEU A 130 -19.58 6.17 7.62
C LEU A 130 -19.55 7.39 6.70
N THR A 131 -19.14 7.21 5.45
CA THR A 131 -18.76 8.34 4.55
C THR A 131 -19.63 8.48 3.31
N GLY A 132 -20.66 7.65 3.15
CA GLY A 132 -21.57 7.64 2.01
C GLY A 132 -21.08 6.84 0.80
N ASN A 133 -19.80 6.93 0.44
CA ASN A 133 -19.24 6.26 -0.74
C ASN A 133 -17.87 5.60 -0.53
N GLY A 134 -17.23 5.81 0.62
CA GLY A 134 -15.89 5.29 0.91
C GLY A 134 -15.80 3.79 1.08
N ILE A 135 -14.56 3.32 1.19
CA ILE A 135 -14.17 1.92 1.45
C ILE A 135 -13.01 1.86 2.44
N ILE A 136 -12.79 0.71 3.08
CA ILE A 136 -11.45 0.39 3.61
C ILE A 136 -10.53 0.05 2.46
N HIS A 137 -9.66 0.99 2.10
CA HIS A 137 -8.63 0.77 1.09
C HIS A 137 -7.22 0.62 1.71
N ALA A 138 -7.04 0.91 3.00
CA ALA A 138 -5.81 0.65 3.72
C ALA A 138 -5.50 -0.86 3.78
N LYS A 139 -4.21 -1.20 3.77
CA LYS A 139 -3.72 -2.57 4.01
C LYS A 139 -2.67 -2.47 5.09
N TYR A 140 -3.02 -2.97 6.25
CA TYR A 140 -2.17 -2.87 7.41
C TYR A 140 -2.41 -3.98 8.40
N MET A 141 -1.47 -4.11 9.32
CA MET A 141 -1.62 -4.95 10.50
C MET A 141 -0.80 -4.38 11.65
N VAL A 142 -1.19 -4.71 12.88
CA VAL A 142 -0.40 -4.48 14.09
C VAL A 142 -0.27 -5.80 14.83
N VAL A 143 0.94 -6.10 15.31
CA VAL A 143 1.28 -7.28 16.09
C VAL A 143 1.73 -6.83 17.48
N ASP A 144 1.05 -7.34 18.49
CA ASP A 144 1.28 -7.15 19.93
C ASP A 144 1.29 -5.69 20.41
N GLY A 145 0.89 -4.73 19.55
CA GLY A 145 1.03 -3.29 19.82
C GLY A 145 2.47 -2.76 19.64
N ASP A 146 3.40 -3.61 19.21
CA ASP A 146 4.85 -3.29 19.15
C ASP A 146 5.37 -3.14 17.72
N THR A 147 4.75 -3.80 16.74
CA THR A 147 5.16 -3.74 15.34
C THR A 147 3.96 -3.62 14.43
N ALA A 148 4.02 -2.72 13.46
CA ALA A 148 3.00 -2.57 12.43
C ALA A 148 3.57 -2.83 11.04
N TYR A 149 2.68 -3.12 10.10
CA TYR A 149 2.97 -3.07 8.67
C TYR A 149 1.93 -2.21 7.97
N VAL A 150 2.36 -1.31 7.08
CA VAL A 150 1.49 -0.52 6.21
C VAL A 150 2.07 -0.53 4.80
N GLY A 151 1.26 -0.81 3.78
CA GLY A 151 1.75 -0.84 2.40
C GLY A 151 0.68 -1.00 1.36
N SER A 152 1.09 -1.14 0.11
CA SER A 152 0.14 -1.33 -0.99
C SER A 152 -0.35 -2.78 -1.13
N GLN A 153 0.42 -3.75 -0.60
CA GLN A 153 0.13 -5.19 -0.72
C GLN A 153 -1.22 -5.55 -0.11
N ASN A 154 -2.08 -6.15 -0.92
CA ASN A 154 -3.29 -6.80 -0.42
C ASN A 154 -2.95 -8.14 0.22
N PHE A 155 -3.89 -8.68 1.00
CA PHE A 155 -3.86 -10.07 1.46
C PHE A 155 -4.17 -11.01 0.27
N ASP A 156 -3.28 -10.99 -0.73
CA ASP A 156 -3.48 -11.58 -2.05
C ASP A 156 -2.19 -12.22 -2.56
N TRP A 157 -2.25 -13.47 -3.02
CA TRP A 157 -1.11 -14.16 -3.63
C TRP A 157 -0.41 -13.37 -4.74
N ARG A 158 -1.15 -12.60 -5.55
CA ARG A 158 -0.60 -11.74 -6.62
C ARG A 158 0.26 -10.62 -6.07
N SER A 159 -0.08 -10.07 -4.89
CA SER A 159 0.64 -8.97 -4.24
C SER A 159 2.04 -9.39 -3.76
N PHE A 160 2.31 -10.69 -3.68
CA PHE A 160 3.57 -11.26 -3.19
C PHE A 160 4.47 -11.80 -4.30
N GLU A 161 3.98 -11.87 -5.54
CA GLU A 161 4.72 -12.48 -6.66
C GLU A 161 4.64 -11.69 -7.97
N HIS A 162 3.54 -10.97 -8.25
CA HIS A 162 3.24 -10.49 -9.59
C HIS A 162 2.93 -9.00 -9.70
N ILE A 163 2.84 -8.28 -8.59
CA ILE A 163 2.49 -6.86 -8.55
C ILE A 163 3.65 -6.09 -7.91
N HIS A 164 4.04 -4.97 -8.51
CA HIS A 164 5.14 -4.14 -7.98
C HIS A 164 4.61 -3.27 -6.85
N GLU A 165 4.99 -3.59 -5.62
CA GLU A 165 4.36 -3.08 -4.40
C GLU A 165 5.38 -2.73 -3.33
N THR A 166 5.09 -1.71 -2.53
CA THR A 166 5.94 -1.27 -1.43
C THR A 166 5.16 -1.25 -0.13
N GLY A 167 5.83 -1.56 0.97
CA GLY A 167 5.31 -1.30 2.31
C GLY A 167 6.42 -1.04 3.31
N LEU A 168 6.01 -0.73 4.53
CA LEU A 168 6.90 -0.48 5.65
C LEU A 168 6.55 -1.43 6.79
N ARG A 169 7.55 -2.12 7.32
CA ARG A 169 7.48 -2.65 8.69
C ARG A 169 7.96 -1.58 9.65
N ILE A 170 7.17 -1.34 10.69
CA ILE A 170 7.28 -0.18 11.57
C ILE A 170 7.41 -0.66 13.01
N THR A 171 8.39 -0.11 13.73
CA THR A 171 8.65 -0.35 15.16
C THR A 171 8.70 0.95 15.97
N ASP A 172 8.45 2.09 15.33
CA ASP A 172 8.22 3.35 16.03
C ASP A 172 6.92 3.25 16.85
N HIS A 173 7.05 3.30 18.17
CA HIS A 173 5.96 3.01 19.10
C HIS A 173 4.77 3.96 18.94
N ASP A 174 5.02 5.25 18.68
CA ASP A 174 3.95 6.24 18.55
C ASP A 174 3.15 5.99 17.27
N VAL A 175 3.84 5.74 16.15
CA VAL A 175 3.18 5.38 14.89
C VAL A 175 2.43 4.05 15.00
N VAL A 176 3.01 3.04 15.65
CA VAL A 176 2.33 1.74 15.86
C VAL A 176 1.06 1.92 16.69
N ALA A 177 1.12 2.69 17.78
CA ALA A 177 -0.04 3.00 18.62
C ALA A 177 -1.14 3.74 17.84
N GLN A 178 -0.77 4.68 16.98
CA GLN A 178 -1.71 5.40 16.12
C GLN A 178 -2.39 4.49 15.08
N ILE A 179 -1.63 3.58 14.45
CA ILE A 179 -2.19 2.58 13.53
C ILE A 179 -3.17 1.66 14.28
N HIS A 180 -2.82 1.25 15.49
CA HIS A 180 -3.71 0.45 16.32
C HIS A 180 -4.98 1.22 16.73
N ALA A 181 -4.87 2.51 17.06
CA ALA A 181 -6.02 3.36 17.37
C ALA A 181 -7.00 3.50 16.19
N ILE A 182 -6.48 3.58 14.95
CA ILE A 182 -7.33 3.56 13.75
C ILE A 182 -8.08 2.23 13.64
N PHE A 183 -7.39 1.12 13.90
CA PHE A 183 -8.04 -0.20 13.91
C PHE A 183 -9.18 -0.26 14.93
N GLU A 184 -8.94 0.17 16.17
CA GLU A 184 -9.97 0.17 17.21
C GLU A 184 -11.16 1.03 16.85
N GLN A 185 -10.92 2.21 16.28
CA GLN A 185 -11.98 3.09 15.82
C GLN A 185 -12.84 2.43 14.74
N ASP A 186 -12.21 1.82 13.73
CA ASP A 186 -12.93 1.15 12.64
C ASP A 186 -13.63 -0.13 13.15
N TRP A 187 -13.03 -0.85 14.11
CA TRP A 187 -13.59 -2.04 14.76
C TRP A 187 -14.85 -1.72 15.59
N GLN A 188 -14.80 -0.64 16.36
CA GLN A 188 -15.95 -0.14 17.12
C GLN A 188 -17.04 0.44 16.19
N ALA A 189 -16.64 1.14 15.13
CA ALA A 189 -17.57 1.63 14.11
C ALA A 189 -18.36 0.48 13.49
N GLN A 190 -17.69 -0.64 13.18
CA GLN A 190 -18.33 -1.84 12.69
C GLN A 190 -19.40 -2.36 13.67
N GLU A 191 -19.07 -2.43 14.96
CA GLU A 191 -20.01 -2.91 15.99
C GLU A 191 -21.24 -2.01 16.10
N LEU A 192 -21.04 -0.68 16.12
CA LEU A 192 -22.14 0.28 16.16
C LEU A 192 -23.05 0.15 14.94
N ILE A 193 -22.47 0.02 13.75
CA ILE A 193 -23.21 -0.14 12.50
C ILE A 193 -24.00 -1.46 12.49
N ALA A 194 -23.42 -2.54 12.99
CA ALA A 194 -24.12 -3.83 13.13
C ALA A 194 -25.33 -3.73 14.07
N GLN A 195 -25.28 -2.84 15.06
CA GLN A 195 -26.39 -2.53 15.98
C GLN A 195 -27.39 -1.49 15.40
N GLY A 196 -27.20 -1.03 14.16
CA GLY A 196 -28.03 0.02 13.55
C GLY A 196 -27.81 1.41 14.13
N LYS A 197 -26.70 1.63 14.85
CA LYS A 197 -26.33 2.92 15.43
C LYS A 197 -25.49 3.73 14.46
N LYS A 198 -25.53 5.06 14.61
CA LYS A 198 -24.66 5.99 13.87
C LYS A 198 -23.28 6.04 14.51
N VAL A 199 -22.26 6.19 13.68
CA VAL A 199 -20.88 6.45 14.10
C VAL A 199 -20.66 7.96 14.04
N ALA A 200 -20.32 8.58 15.17
CA ALA A 200 -20.03 10.01 15.21
C ALA A 200 -18.67 10.29 14.57
N ALA A 201 -18.59 11.38 13.80
CA ALA A 201 -17.31 11.90 13.34
C ALA A 201 -16.51 12.42 14.55
N LEU A 202 -15.24 12.04 14.60
CA LEU A 202 -14.28 12.50 15.61
C LEU A 202 -13.84 13.94 15.33
N ASN A 203 -13.65 14.27 14.05
CA ASN A 203 -13.14 15.58 13.63
C ASN A 203 -14.14 16.32 12.75
N GLN A 204 -14.39 17.60 13.07
CA GLN A 204 -15.24 18.51 12.28
C GLN A 204 -14.44 19.39 11.31
N HIS A 205 -13.14 19.53 11.56
CA HIS A 205 -12.20 20.31 10.77
C HIS A 205 -10.95 19.49 10.49
N SER A 206 -10.22 19.82 9.44
CA SER A 206 -8.95 19.16 9.10
C SER A 206 -7.98 19.28 10.27
N VAL A 207 -7.46 18.14 10.73
CA VAL A 207 -6.47 18.04 11.80
C VAL A 207 -5.08 18.09 11.18
N ALA A 208 -4.22 18.96 11.69
CA ALA A 208 -2.84 19.05 11.23
C ALA A 208 -2.05 17.81 11.68
N ALA A 209 -1.16 17.32 10.81
CA ALA A 209 -0.21 16.29 11.19
C ALA A 209 0.82 16.81 12.21
N HIS A 210 1.40 15.90 12.99
CA HIS A 210 2.49 16.20 13.90
C HIS A 210 3.82 16.34 13.12
N ASP A 211 3.92 17.37 12.30
CA ASP A 211 5.00 17.60 11.32
C ASP A 211 6.39 17.88 11.93
N GLN A 212 6.46 18.05 13.25
CA GLN A 212 7.69 18.26 14.02
C GLN A 212 8.49 16.97 14.21
N SER A 213 7.86 15.80 14.09
CA SER A 213 8.52 14.51 14.18
C SER A 213 9.26 14.16 12.88
N ALA A 214 10.37 13.44 12.99
CA ALA A 214 11.12 12.95 11.82
C ALA A 214 10.32 11.94 10.98
N ALA A 215 9.32 11.30 11.60
CA ALA A 215 8.37 10.40 10.98
C ALA A 215 6.99 10.59 11.63
N PHE A 216 5.93 10.53 10.83
CA PHE A 216 4.56 10.62 11.36
C PHE A 216 3.55 9.95 10.43
N LEU A 217 2.43 9.53 11.02
CA LEU A 217 1.28 8.99 10.31
C LEU A 217 0.29 10.09 9.95
N ILE A 218 -0.24 10.03 8.73
CA ILE A 218 -1.47 10.68 8.33
C ILE A 218 -2.45 9.62 7.83
N ALA A 219 -3.74 9.92 7.94
CA ALA A 219 -4.79 9.02 7.49
C ALA A 219 -5.97 9.78 6.89
N SER A 220 -6.80 9.03 6.16
CA SER A 220 -8.08 9.50 5.65
C SER A 220 -9.19 8.55 6.06
N PRO A 221 -10.46 9.00 6.06
CA PRO A 221 -10.87 10.40 6.01
C PRO A 221 -10.66 11.08 7.37
N ASN A 222 -10.32 12.37 7.36
CA ASN A 222 -10.09 13.15 8.58
C ASN A 222 -11.20 12.99 9.63
N ALA A 223 -12.47 12.96 9.19
CA ALA A 223 -13.62 12.86 10.07
C ALA A 223 -13.59 11.65 11.02
N TYR A 224 -12.84 10.60 10.69
CA TYR A 224 -12.74 9.36 11.47
C TYR A 224 -11.31 9.02 11.89
N ASN A 225 -10.39 9.99 11.86
CA ASN A 225 -9.06 9.80 12.40
C ASN A 225 -9.08 9.98 13.93
N PRO A 226 -8.51 9.05 14.71
CA PRO A 226 -8.21 9.26 16.11
C PRO A 226 -7.33 10.49 16.38
N ASP A 227 -7.33 10.94 17.63
CA ASP A 227 -6.50 12.06 18.08
C ASP A 227 -5.01 11.84 17.75
N GLY A 228 -4.36 12.93 17.32
CA GLY A 228 -2.93 12.93 16.97
C GLY A 228 -2.60 12.47 15.55
N ILE A 229 -3.59 12.13 14.73
CA ILE A 229 -3.40 11.67 13.35
C ILE A 229 -3.90 12.73 12.36
N GLY A 230 -2.98 13.24 11.55
CA GLY A 230 -3.27 14.31 10.58
C GLY A 230 -4.10 13.84 9.39
N ASP A 231 -4.75 14.80 8.74
CA ASP A 231 -5.51 14.62 7.51
C ASP A 231 -4.61 14.42 6.28
N SER A 232 -4.74 13.28 5.61
CA SER A 232 -3.93 12.96 4.44
C SER A 232 -4.13 13.92 3.27
N GLU A 233 -5.37 14.36 3.03
CA GLU A 233 -5.66 15.27 1.92
C GLU A 233 -4.92 16.60 2.12
N ALA A 234 -5.06 17.20 3.30
CA ALA A 234 -4.43 18.47 3.62
C ALA A 234 -2.89 18.35 3.68
N GLU A 235 -2.36 17.26 4.24
CA GLU A 235 -0.93 17.13 4.44
C GLU A 235 -0.17 16.87 3.13
N ILE A 236 -0.72 16.10 2.19
CA ILE A 236 -0.10 15.95 0.85
C ILE A 236 0.01 17.31 0.15
N VAL A 237 -0.98 18.19 0.29
CA VAL A 237 -0.92 19.55 -0.26
C VAL A 237 0.22 20.35 0.36
N LYS A 238 0.41 20.27 1.69
CA LYS A 238 1.52 20.94 2.39
C LYS A 238 2.88 20.41 1.94
N LEU A 239 3.04 19.08 1.87
CA LEU A 239 4.27 18.44 1.41
C LEU A 239 4.64 18.89 -0.02
N LEU A 240 3.66 18.90 -0.94
CA LEU A 240 3.88 19.41 -2.30
C LEU A 240 4.19 20.92 -2.33
N ALA A 241 3.72 21.70 -1.37
CA ALA A 241 4.07 23.12 -1.22
C ALA A 241 5.50 23.33 -0.70
N GLU A 242 6.03 22.40 0.08
CA GLU A 242 7.40 22.44 0.58
C GLU A 242 8.44 22.23 -0.53
N ALA A 243 8.11 21.41 -1.53
CA ALA A 243 9.00 21.03 -2.62
C ALA A 243 9.66 22.24 -3.31
N LYS A 244 10.97 22.14 -3.53
CA LYS A 244 11.84 23.19 -4.09
C LYS A 244 12.42 22.84 -5.46
N SER A 245 12.67 21.57 -5.74
CA SER A 245 13.44 21.16 -6.94
C SER A 245 12.83 20.00 -7.72
N GLU A 246 12.54 18.86 -7.09
CA GLU A 246 12.01 17.67 -7.76
C GLU A 246 11.06 16.90 -6.84
N VAL A 247 9.92 16.48 -7.38
CA VAL A 247 9.01 15.51 -6.77
C VAL A 247 8.90 14.30 -7.69
N ARG A 248 9.11 13.11 -7.13
CA ARG A 248 8.94 11.81 -7.81
C ARG A 248 7.75 11.09 -7.22
N ILE A 249 6.82 10.65 -8.06
CA ILE A 249 5.55 10.09 -7.63
C ILE A 249 5.30 8.79 -8.42
N GLN A 250 5.03 7.71 -7.70
CA GLN A 250 4.61 6.44 -8.28
C GLN A 250 3.24 6.05 -7.72
N LEU A 251 2.29 5.76 -8.61
CA LEU A 251 0.92 5.38 -8.26
C LEU A 251 0.41 4.25 -9.14
N LEU A 252 -0.62 3.52 -8.68
CA LEU A 252 -1.45 2.75 -9.61
C LEU A 252 -2.22 3.72 -10.49
N ASP A 253 -2.98 4.61 -9.85
CA ASP A 253 -3.92 5.54 -10.50
C ASP A 253 -3.75 6.97 -9.99
N TYR A 254 -3.72 7.91 -10.94
CA TYR A 254 -3.91 9.33 -10.74
C TYR A 254 -5.10 9.82 -11.59
N ALA A 255 -5.99 10.61 -10.99
CA ALA A 255 -6.99 11.37 -11.72
C ALA A 255 -7.56 12.48 -10.81
N PRO A 256 -7.72 13.72 -11.31
CA PRO A 256 -8.38 14.78 -10.58
C PRO A 256 -9.91 14.63 -10.63
N LEU A 257 -10.38 13.44 -10.26
CA LEU A 257 -11.77 13.01 -10.38
C LEU A 257 -12.17 12.23 -9.13
N SER A 258 -13.29 12.60 -8.52
CA SER A 258 -13.88 11.84 -7.41
C SER A 258 -14.86 10.77 -7.89
N TYR A 259 -15.27 9.88 -7.00
CA TYR A 259 -16.37 8.93 -7.22
C TYR A 259 -17.68 9.55 -6.69
N GLY A 260 -18.48 10.08 -7.60
CA GLY A 260 -19.76 10.67 -7.26
C GLY A 260 -20.93 9.66 -7.28
N PRO A 261 -22.12 10.08 -6.82
CA PRO A 261 -23.34 9.29 -6.95
C PRO A 261 -23.61 8.89 -8.41
N ASN A 262 -24.33 7.78 -8.61
CA ASN A 262 -24.72 7.27 -9.93
C ASN A 262 -23.56 7.13 -10.92
N HIS A 263 -22.38 6.69 -10.44
CA HIS A 263 -21.17 6.50 -11.24
C HIS A 263 -20.65 7.78 -11.92
N THR A 264 -21.05 8.96 -11.45
CA THR A 264 -20.48 10.23 -11.93
C THR A 264 -19.02 10.37 -11.48
N ARG A 265 -18.23 11.12 -12.24
CA ARG A 265 -16.82 11.43 -11.93
C ARG A 265 -16.63 12.95 -11.87
N PRO A 266 -17.10 13.62 -10.79
CA PRO A 266 -16.92 15.07 -10.66
C PRO A 266 -15.44 15.44 -10.52
N TYR A 267 -15.08 16.62 -10.99
CA TYR A 267 -13.71 17.12 -10.89
C TYR A 267 -13.32 17.33 -9.42
N TYR A 268 -12.14 16.84 -9.06
CA TYR A 268 -11.54 16.90 -7.73
C TYR A 268 -10.18 17.57 -7.84
N ALA A 269 -10.14 18.85 -7.47
CA ALA A 269 -9.04 19.74 -7.83
C ALA A 269 -7.88 19.71 -6.82
N VAL A 270 -8.06 19.19 -5.61
CA VAL A 270 -7.20 19.47 -4.46
C VAL A 270 -5.73 19.12 -4.75
N ILE A 271 -5.45 17.86 -5.08
CA ILE A 271 -4.09 17.38 -5.35
C ILE A 271 -3.56 17.86 -6.71
N ASP A 272 -4.43 17.98 -7.73
CA ASP A 272 -4.06 18.49 -9.06
C ASP A 272 -3.60 19.96 -9.00
N ASN A 273 -4.30 20.78 -8.22
CA ASN A 273 -3.91 22.16 -7.95
C ASN A 273 -2.57 22.23 -7.21
N ALA A 274 -2.33 21.33 -6.24
CA ALA A 274 -1.05 21.29 -5.52
C ALA A 274 0.12 20.93 -6.45
N ILE A 275 -0.05 19.95 -7.34
CA ILE A 275 0.95 19.59 -8.37
C ILE A 275 1.18 20.77 -9.32
N ARG A 276 0.12 21.40 -9.85
CA ARG A 276 0.21 22.57 -10.73
C ARG A 276 0.89 23.75 -10.06
N ALA A 277 0.62 23.96 -8.77
CA ALA A 277 1.27 25.00 -7.99
C ALA A 277 2.77 24.72 -7.83
N ALA A 278 3.17 23.46 -7.59
CA ALA A 278 4.59 23.08 -7.55
C ALA A 278 5.29 23.36 -8.88
N LEU A 279 4.70 22.95 -10.00
CA LEU A 279 5.21 23.21 -11.35
C LEU A 279 5.36 24.71 -11.63
N THR A 280 4.39 25.53 -11.21
CA THR A 280 4.43 26.99 -11.36
C THR A 280 5.60 27.63 -10.59
N ARG A 281 6.01 27.02 -9.47
CA ARG A 281 7.21 27.44 -8.71
C ARG A 281 8.52 26.95 -9.34
N GLY A 282 8.47 26.23 -10.46
CA GLY A 282 9.64 25.68 -11.14
C GLY A 282 10.10 24.31 -10.63
N VAL A 283 9.33 23.67 -9.74
CA VAL A 283 9.60 22.31 -9.26
C VAL A 283 9.37 21.32 -10.41
N LYS A 284 10.30 20.40 -10.64
CA LYS A 284 10.11 19.30 -11.59
C LYS A 284 9.26 18.21 -10.96
N VAL A 285 8.29 17.67 -11.70
CA VAL A 285 7.46 16.57 -11.22
C VAL A 285 7.58 15.40 -12.18
N LYS A 286 8.04 14.26 -11.67
CA LYS A 286 8.08 12.99 -12.39
C LYS A 286 7.00 12.07 -11.84
N LEU A 287 5.96 11.86 -12.61
CA LEU A 287 4.85 10.98 -12.26
C LEU A 287 4.92 9.71 -13.10
N MET A 288 4.97 8.54 -12.46
CA MET A 288 4.69 7.28 -13.13
C MET A 288 3.39 6.65 -12.63
N VAL A 289 2.60 6.13 -13.57
CA VAL A 289 1.34 5.45 -13.28
C VAL A 289 1.27 4.12 -14.01
N SER A 290 0.43 3.21 -13.52
CA SER A 290 0.18 1.94 -14.19
C SER A 290 -0.47 2.16 -15.56
N ASN A 291 -0.26 1.24 -16.50
CA ASN A 291 -1.04 1.18 -17.73
C ASN A 291 -2.55 1.02 -17.46
N TRP A 292 -2.97 0.60 -16.27
CA TRP A 292 -4.37 0.61 -15.88
C TRP A 292 -4.97 2.01 -15.79
N ASN A 293 -4.14 3.04 -15.57
CA ASN A 293 -4.56 4.43 -15.49
C ASN A 293 -4.80 5.07 -16.86
N THR A 294 -4.61 4.31 -17.95
CA THR A 294 -4.93 4.77 -19.31
C THR A 294 -6.41 4.64 -19.68
N GLU A 295 -7.24 4.09 -18.78
CA GLU A 295 -8.68 4.03 -18.97
C GLU A 295 -9.29 5.45 -19.02
N LYS A 296 -10.20 5.67 -19.97
CA LYS A 296 -10.94 6.94 -20.08
C LYS A 296 -11.90 7.09 -18.89
N PRO A 297 -12.04 8.29 -18.30
CA PRO A 297 -11.48 9.56 -18.75
C PRO A 297 -10.10 9.94 -18.17
N ALA A 298 -9.49 9.12 -17.30
CA ALA A 298 -8.27 9.49 -16.56
C ALA A 298 -7.10 9.84 -17.48
N ILE A 299 -6.93 9.11 -18.59
CA ILE A 299 -5.88 9.40 -19.59
C ILE A 299 -5.93 10.82 -20.16
N HIS A 300 -7.12 11.44 -20.25
CA HIS A 300 -7.23 12.82 -20.73
C HIS A 300 -6.60 13.82 -19.76
N TYR A 301 -6.69 13.55 -18.45
CA TYR A 301 -6.10 14.39 -17.42
C TYR A 301 -4.58 14.21 -17.34
N LEU A 302 -4.08 12.98 -17.52
CA LEU A 302 -2.64 12.73 -17.63
C LEU A 302 -2.05 13.49 -18.84
N LYS A 303 -2.69 13.39 -20.01
CA LYS A 303 -2.28 14.12 -21.22
C LYS A 303 -2.29 15.64 -21.01
N SER A 304 -3.34 16.17 -20.39
CA SER A 304 -3.43 17.60 -20.05
C SER A 304 -2.31 18.03 -19.11
N LEU A 305 -2.03 17.24 -18.07
CA LEU A 305 -0.99 17.54 -17.09
C LEU A 305 0.42 17.49 -17.72
N SER A 306 0.69 16.54 -18.64
CA SER A 306 1.99 16.42 -19.31
C SER A 306 2.35 17.60 -20.23
N LEU A 307 1.42 18.50 -20.52
CA LEU A 307 1.70 19.72 -21.30
C LEU A 307 2.34 20.83 -20.46
N LEU A 308 2.35 20.69 -19.13
CA LEU A 308 2.91 21.72 -18.25
C LEU A 308 4.44 21.65 -18.20
N PRO A 309 5.15 22.79 -18.31
CA PRO A 309 6.59 22.83 -18.13
C PRO A 309 7.01 22.23 -16.79
N GLY A 310 8.02 21.36 -16.80
CA GLY A 310 8.53 20.67 -15.61
C GLY A 310 7.78 19.39 -15.24
N MET A 311 6.68 19.06 -15.92
CA MET A 311 5.96 17.80 -15.75
C MET A 311 6.50 16.72 -16.70
N GLU A 312 6.87 15.56 -16.16
CA GLU A 312 7.17 14.37 -16.93
C GLU A 312 6.25 13.23 -16.47
N ILE A 313 5.62 12.53 -17.42
CA ILE A 313 4.73 11.40 -17.12
C ILE A 313 5.17 10.16 -17.88
N LYS A 314 5.33 9.04 -17.17
CA LYS A 314 5.52 7.72 -17.78
C LYS A 314 4.40 6.75 -17.41
N ILE A 315 3.97 5.96 -18.40
CA ILE A 315 3.05 4.85 -18.23
C ILE A 315 3.86 3.56 -18.11
N VAL A 316 3.66 2.82 -17.02
CA VAL A 316 4.36 1.57 -16.76
C VAL A 316 3.51 0.38 -17.18
N THR A 317 4.02 -0.45 -18.08
CA THR A 317 3.41 -1.71 -18.51
C THR A 317 4.34 -2.86 -18.20
N LEU A 318 4.00 -3.67 -17.18
CA LEU A 318 4.76 -4.88 -16.90
C LEU A 318 4.41 -5.97 -17.93
N PRO A 319 5.38 -6.81 -18.33
CA PRO A 319 5.15 -7.83 -19.34
C PRO A 319 4.20 -8.91 -18.81
N LYS A 320 3.48 -9.62 -19.69
CA LYS A 320 2.71 -10.80 -19.29
C LYS A 320 3.62 -11.86 -18.65
N ALA A 321 3.13 -12.61 -17.67
CA ALA A 321 3.90 -13.72 -17.09
C ALA A 321 4.06 -14.85 -18.10
N ALA A 322 5.12 -15.66 -17.98
CA ALA A 322 5.36 -16.81 -18.85
C ALA A 322 4.23 -17.85 -18.75
N SER A 323 3.58 -17.94 -17.59
CA SER A 323 2.38 -18.77 -17.37
C SER A 323 1.10 -18.25 -18.05
N GLY A 324 1.17 -17.10 -18.73
CA GLY A 324 0.03 -16.48 -19.38
C GLY A 324 -0.60 -15.34 -18.59
N PHE A 325 -1.87 -15.06 -18.87
CA PHE A 325 -2.56 -13.90 -18.29
C PHE A 325 -2.95 -14.20 -16.86
N ILE A 326 -2.63 -13.27 -15.96
CA ILE A 326 -3.01 -13.36 -14.56
C ILE A 326 -3.97 -12.21 -14.28
N PRO A 327 -5.27 -12.49 -14.06
CA PRO A 327 -6.25 -11.48 -13.73
C PRO A 327 -5.83 -10.62 -12.55
N PHE A 328 -5.95 -9.32 -12.75
CA PHE A 328 -5.68 -8.26 -11.80
C PHE A 328 -4.24 -8.21 -11.28
N ALA A 329 -3.27 -8.64 -12.09
CA ALA A 329 -1.84 -8.61 -11.76
C ALA A 329 -1.02 -7.88 -12.84
N ARG A 330 0.31 -7.93 -12.73
CA ARG A 330 1.27 -7.36 -13.69
C ARG A 330 1.09 -5.85 -13.87
N VAL A 331 1.02 -5.16 -12.74
CA VAL A 331 0.95 -3.70 -12.66
C VAL A 331 1.91 -3.15 -11.60
N ILE A 332 2.23 -1.86 -11.70
CA ILE A 332 2.70 -1.11 -10.54
C ILE A 332 1.52 -0.75 -9.65
N HIS A 333 1.65 -1.06 -8.36
CA HIS A 333 0.63 -0.76 -7.36
C HIS A 333 1.22 -0.09 -6.11
N SER A 334 2.52 0.17 -6.07
CA SER A 334 3.15 1.03 -5.07
C SER A 334 2.52 2.43 -5.09
N LYS A 335 2.36 3.04 -3.91
CA LYS A 335 2.01 4.45 -3.78
C LYS A 335 3.11 5.12 -2.96
N THR A 336 4.01 5.77 -3.67
CA THR A 336 5.20 6.38 -3.07
C THR A 336 5.45 7.75 -3.66
N MET A 337 6.02 8.62 -2.84
CA MET A 337 6.50 9.92 -3.27
C MET A 337 7.83 10.25 -2.59
N SER A 338 8.75 10.87 -3.32
CA SER A 338 9.98 11.44 -2.78
C SER A 338 10.07 12.92 -3.18
N ILE A 339 10.41 13.78 -2.22
CA ILE A 339 10.54 15.23 -2.42
C ILE A 339 11.97 15.64 -2.11
N ASP A 340 12.64 16.22 -3.10
CA ASP A 340 13.98 16.82 -3.02
C ASP A 340 15.08 15.91 -2.44
N GLY A 341 14.85 14.59 -2.41
CA GLY A 341 15.74 13.62 -1.74
C GLY A 341 15.73 13.72 -0.21
N GLN A 342 14.80 14.47 0.39
CA GLN A 342 14.74 14.76 1.83
C GLN A 342 13.52 14.12 2.52
N ILE A 343 12.40 13.99 1.81
CA ILE A 343 11.15 13.49 2.36
C ILE A 343 10.70 12.28 1.56
N ALA A 344 10.37 11.19 2.24
CA ALA A 344 9.67 10.05 1.67
C ALA A 344 8.22 10.03 2.17
N TRP A 345 7.32 9.59 1.29
CA TRP A 345 5.93 9.29 1.59
C TRP A 345 5.65 7.90 1.03
N ILE A 346 5.15 7.00 1.88
CA ILE A 346 4.75 5.64 1.51
C ILE A 346 3.33 5.44 2.03
N GLY A 347 2.41 5.03 1.18
CA GLY A 347 1.01 4.97 1.58
C GLY A 347 0.16 3.92 0.86
N THR A 348 -1.14 3.98 1.15
CA THR A 348 -2.14 3.06 0.59
C THR A 348 -3.03 3.74 -0.46
N SER A 349 -3.13 5.08 -0.47
CA SER A 349 -4.06 5.84 -1.31
C SER A 349 -3.60 5.99 -2.77
N ASN A 350 -4.48 5.73 -3.73
CA ASN A 350 -4.35 6.31 -5.07
C ASN A 350 -4.68 7.81 -5.02
N TRP A 351 -4.21 8.59 -6.00
CA TRP A 351 -4.46 10.03 -6.02
C TRP A 351 -5.67 10.33 -6.90
N SER A 352 -6.84 10.09 -6.34
CA SER A 352 -8.14 10.44 -6.90
C SER A 352 -9.10 10.79 -5.77
N GLY A 353 -10.08 11.63 -6.05
CA GLY A 353 -11.12 11.93 -5.06
C GLY A 353 -11.84 10.64 -4.65
N GLY A 354 -12.24 10.55 -3.39
CA GLY A 354 -12.74 9.34 -2.75
C GLY A 354 -11.68 8.62 -1.92
N TYR A 355 -10.40 8.66 -2.30
CA TYR A 355 -9.33 7.95 -1.58
C TYR A 355 -8.85 8.73 -0.35
N LEU A 356 -8.65 10.05 -0.47
CA LEU A 356 -8.07 10.89 0.57
C LEU A 356 -9.14 11.60 1.45
N ASP A 357 -10.40 11.60 1.03
CA ASP A 357 -11.50 12.36 1.66
C ASP A 357 -12.64 11.47 2.18
N ASN A 358 -12.84 10.26 1.61
CA ASN A 358 -13.96 9.38 1.97
C ASN A 358 -13.55 7.96 2.38
N SER A 359 -12.39 7.46 1.95
CA SER A 359 -11.96 6.07 2.18
C SER A 359 -10.92 6.00 3.29
N ARG A 360 -10.90 4.87 4.01
CA ARG A 360 -9.81 4.59 4.94
C ARG A 360 -8.53 4.32 4.18
N ASN A 361 -7.57 5.23 4.29
CA ASN A 361 -6.19 5.08 3.83
C ASN A 361 -5.23 5.59 4.91
N MET A 362 -3.95 5.22 4.75
CA MET A 362 -2.89 5.50 5.70
C MET A 362 -1.58 5.74 4.96
N GLU A 363 -0.83 6.74 5.41
CA GLU A 363 0.41 7.15 4.80
C GLU A 363 1.45 7.50 5.86
N ILE A 364 2.67 7.04 5.67
CA ILE A 364 3.80 7.36 6.52
C ILE A 364 4.66 8.41 5.81
N VAL A 365 4.82 9.55 6.47
CA VAL A 365 5.73 10.62 6.04
C VAL A 365 7.02 10.49 6.82
N LEU A 366 8.16 10.47 6.12
CA LEU A 366 9.49 10.30 6.68
C LEU A 366 10.38 11.44 6.20
N ARG A 367 10.71 12.39 7.08
CA ARG A 367 11.70 13.45 6.83
C ARG A 367 13.10 12.86 7.02
N ASN A 368 13.47 11.92 6.16
CA ASN A 368 14.71 11.16 6.24
C ASN A 368 15.36 11.02 4.85
N GLN A 369 16.60 11.50 4.71
CA GLN A 369 17.31 11.53 3.43
C GLN A 369 17.61 10.13 2.89
N ALA A 370 17.96 9.16 3.75
CA ALA A 370 18.28 7.81 3.32
C ALA A 370 17.04 7.12 2.74
N MET A 371 15.89 7.21 3.42
CA MET A 371 14.63 6.68 2.92
C MET A 371 14.16 7.41 1.66
N ALA A 372 14.20 8.74 1.64
CA ALA A 372 13.80 9.55 0.49
C ALA A 372 14.65 9.24 -0.75
N LYS A 373 15.96 9.05 -0.57
CA LYS A 373 16.85 8.58 -1.61
C LYS A 373 16.49 7.18 -2.08
N ARG A 374 16.25 6.23 -1.15
CA ARG A 374 15.95 4.84 -1.55
C ARG A 374 14.64 4.74 -2.34
N ILE A 375 13.60 5.47 -1.93
CA ILE A 375 12.34 5.59 -2.68
C ILE A 375 12.58 6.22 -4.05
N ALA A 376 13.40 7.28 -4.13
CA ALA A 376 13.76 7.90 -5.41
C ALA A 376 14.54 6.94 -6.34
N ASP A 377 15.42 6.09 -5.78
CA ASP A 377 16.18 5.08 -6.53
C ASP A 377 15.25 3.97 -7.05
N LEU A 378 14.27 3.50 -6.25
CA LEU A 378 13.25 2.56 -6.72
C LEU A 378 12.43 3.14 -7.88
N HIS A 379 11.97 4.39 -7.72
CA HIS A 379 11.28 5.09 -8.79
C HIS A 379 12.19 5.23 -10.02
N GLN A 380 13.46 5.61 -9.88
CA GLN A 380 14.38 5.77 -11.01
C GLN A 380 14.61 4.45 -11.74
N GLN A 381 14.79 3.32 -11.03
CA GLN A 381 14.95 2.00 -11.64
C GLN A 381 13.76 1.66 -12.55
N THR A 382 12.53 1.81 -12.03
CA THR A 382 11.33 1.54 -12.82
C THR A 382 11.18 2.56 -13.96
N TRP A 383 11.50 3.83 -13.71
CA TRP A 383 11.44 4.92 -14.68
C TRP A 383 12.36 4.70 -15.89
N ASP A 384 13.57 4.18 -15.68
CA ASP A 384 14.55 3.92 -16.73
C ASP A 384 14.40 2.55 -17.39
N SER A 385 13.60 1.67 -16.80
CA SER A 385 13.34 0.34 -17.35
C SER A 385 12.62 0.41 -18.71
N SER A 386 12.72 -0.67 -19.48
CA SER A 386 11.94 -0.84 -20.72
C SER A 386 10.43 -0.89 -20.49
N TYR A 387 9.97 -0.99 -19.24
CA TYR A 387 8.56 -1.06 -18.90
C TYR A 387 7.89 0.31 -18.81
N ALA A 388 8.66 1.40 -18.69
CA ALA A 388 8.16 2.75 -18.50
C ALA A 388 8.29 3.59 -19.77
N GLN A 389 7.17 3.92 -20.41
CA GLN A 389 7.12 4.72 -21.63
C GLN A 389 6.59 6.12 -21.35
N ALA A 390 7.21 7.14 -21.93
CA ALA A 390 6.65 8.49 -21.89
C ALA A 390 5.21 8.49 -22.45
N ILE A 391 4.34 9.28 -21.83
CA ILE A 391 2.98 9.43 -22.34
C ILE A 391 3.00 10.05 -23.74
N ASP A 392 2.23 9.48 -24.67
CA ASP A 392 2.10 9.96 -26.04
C ASP A 392 0.77 10.72 -26.20
N MET A 393 0.87 12.00 -26.52
CA MET A 393 -0.27 12.89 -26.70
C MET A 393 -1.21 12.45 -27.83
N MET A 394 -0.66 11.85 -28.88
CA MET A 394 -1.39 11.48 -30.09
C MET A 394 -1.90 10.03 -30.05
N LYS A 395 -1.32 9.19 -29.19
CA LYS A 395 -1.76 7.80 -29.03
C LYS A 395 -3.17 7.70 -28.45
N ASP A 396 -4.06 6.96 -29.09
CA ASP A 396 -5.30 6.51 -28.45
C ASP A 396 -4.98 5.28 -27.59
N TYR A 397 -5.19 5.40 -26.28
CA TYR A 397 -4.92 4.31 -25.35
C TYR A 397 -6.19 3.46 -25.22
N PRO A 398 -6.13 2.15 -25.52
CA PRO A 398 -7.28 1.28 -25.35
C PRO A 398 -7.60 1.11 -23.87
N LYS A 399 -8.85 0.67 -23.60
CA LYS A 399 -9.22 0.25 -22.25
C LYS A 399 -8.30 -0.90 -21.81
N PRO A 400 -7.62 -0.79 -20.67
CA PRO A 400 -6.71 -1.82 -20.19
C PRO A 400 -7.49 -3.09 -19.80
N VAL A 401 -6.91 -4.24 -20.12
CA VAL A 401 -7.44 -5.55 -19.73
C VAL A 401 -7.01 -5.83 -18.29
N LYS A 402 -7.99 -5.95 -17.38
CA LYS A 402 -7.73 -6.16 -15.94
C LYS A 402 -8.11 -7.57 -15.48
N GLY A 403 -9.33 -8.03 -15.77
CA GLY A 403 -9.87 -9.27 -15.20
C GLY A 403 -9.96 -10.47 -16.16
N GLN A 404 -10.25 -10.25 -17.44
CA GLN A 404 -10.42 -11.31 -18.45
C GLN A 404 -9.92 -10.78 -19.79
N GLU A 405 -9.14 -11.59 -20.52
CA GLU A 405 -8.64 -11.32 -21.89
C GLU A 405 -9.67 -11.68 -22.96
#